data_AF-A0A2K1FR60-F1
#
_entry.id   AF-A0A2K1FR60-F1
#
_cell.length_a   1.000
_cell.length_b   1.000
_cell.length_c   1.000
_cell.angle_alpha   90.00
_cell.angle_beta   90.00
_cell.angle_gamma   90.00
#
_symmetry.space_group_name_H-M   'P 1'
#
loop_
_entity.id
_entity.type
_entity.pdbx_description
1 polymer ?
#
loop_
_entity_poly.entity_id
_entity_poly.type
_entity_poly.pdbx_seq_one_letter_code
_entity_poly.pdbx_strand_id
1 'polypeptide(L)'
;MTADPDFTPKERDLIRREFMRRLSSARSVHEGFLLRRWSTGARKGEPKLPAAVQSLLDRGLVTLADLDRRWPVARFTPARFRALRRMAADRRAFDVESHA
;
A
#
# COMPACT_ATOMS: atom_id res chain seq x y z
N MET A 1 -21.60 11.54 7.12
CA MET A 1 -20.98 10.22 6.89
C MET A 1 -20.09 10.35 5.67
N THR A 2 -18.80 10.62 5.85
CA THR A 2 -17.88 10.77 4.71
C THR A 2 -17.67 9.38 4.13
N ALA A 3 -18.08 9.17 2.87
CA ALA A 3 -17.76 7.93 2.17
C ALA A 3 -16.25 7.77 2.17
N ASP A 4 -15.73 6.74 2.84
CA ASP A 4 -14.32 6.38 2.73
C ASP A 4 -14.06 6.10 1.25
N PRO A 5 -13.17 6.83 0.57
CA PRO A 5 -12.99 6.66 -0.85
C PRO A 5 -12.34 5.29 -1.11
N ASP A 6 -12.94 4.51 -1.99
CA ASP A 6 -12.41 3.18 -2.36
C ASP A 6 -11.06 3.28 -3.08
N PHE A 7 -10.32 2.18 -3.12
CA PHE A 7 -9.02 2.13 -3.78
C PHE A 7 -9.15 2.24 -5.31
N THR A 8 -8.23 2.98 -5.92
CA THR A 8 -8.08 3.01 -7.38
C THR A 8 -7.55 1.67 -7.90
N PRO A 9 -7.70 1.35 -9.20
CA PRO A 9 -7.15 0.12 -9.77
C PRO A 9 -5.65 -0.07 -9.50
N LYS A 10 -4.85 1.00 -9.57
CA LYS A 10 -3.39 0.95 -9.32
C LYS A 10 -3.06 0.66 -7.86
N GLU A 11 -3.82 1.22 -6.93
CA GLU A 11 -3.67 0.94 -5.50
C GLU A 11 -4.09 -0.50 -5.17
N ARG A 12 -5.20 -0.97 -5.75
CA ARG A 12 -5.65 -2.37 -5.59
C ARG A 12 -4.61 -3.35 -6.09
N ASP A 13 -4.01 -3.09 -7.25
CA ASP A 13 -2.95 -3.94 -7.80
C ASP A 13 -1.71 -3.97 -6.88
N LEU A 14 -1.29 -2.82 -6.35
CA LEU A 14 -0.22 -2.76 -5.34
C LEU A 14 -0.56 -3.61 -4.10
N ILE A 15 -1.74 -3.40 -3.50
CA ILE A 15 -2.18 -4.14 -2.30
C ILE A 15 -2.23 -5.65 -2.58
N ARG A 16 -2.74 -6.07 -3.74
CA ARG A 16 -2.77 -7.48 -4.14
C ARG A 16 -1.38 -8.09 -4.28
N ARG A 17 -0.45 -7.38 -4.93
CA ARG A 17 0.93 -7.86 -5.13
C ARG A 17 1.67 -8.01 -3.80
N GLU A 18 1.51 -7.04 -2.91
CA GLU A 18 2.28 -6.97 -1.66
C GLU A 18 1.72 -7.88 -0.56
N PHE A 19 0.39 -8.08 -0.50
CA PHE A 19 -0.24 -8.77 0.63
C PHE A 19 -1.01 -10.04 0.24
N MET A 20 -1.30 -10.28 -1.05
CA MET A 20 -2.26 -11.32 -1.45
C MET A 20 -1.71 -12.36 -2.43
N ARG A 21 -0.64 -12.08 -3.19
CA ARG A 21 -0.07 -13.08 -4.11
C ARG A 21 1.08 -13.87 -3.46
N ARG A 22 0.75 -15.12 -3.13
CA ARG A 22 1.60 -16.32 -2.91
C ARG A 22 2.31 -16.48 -1.54
N LEU A 23 1.89 -17.57 -0.88
CA LEU A 23 2.63 -18.53 -0.04
C LEU A 23 3.62 -17.98 1.01
N SER A 24 3.25 -18.19 2.27
CA SER A 24 4.03 -18.16 3.52
C SER A 24 4.89 -16.93 3.88
N SER A 25 4.97 -15.91 3.04
CA SER A 25 5.84 -14.73 3.26
C SER A 25 5.17 -13.36 3.04
N ALA A 26 3.86 -13.33 2.78
CA ALA A 26 3.14 -12.07 2.70
C ALA A 26 3.24 -11.33 4.04
N ARG A 27 3.84 -10.13 4.03
CA ARG A 27 3.86 -9.23 5.21
C ARG A 27 2.44 -9.04 5.71
N SER A 28 2.29 -8.89 7.02
CA SER A 28 1.00 -8.50 7.56
C SER A 28 0.62 -7.12 7.05
N VAL A 29 -0.66 -6.90 6.73
CA VAL A 29 -1.17 -5.58 6.33
C VAL A 29 -0.90 -4.53 7.42
N HIS A 30 -0.80 -4.96 8.69
CA HIS A 30 -0.42 -4.14 9.83
C HIS A 30 1.03 -3.67 9.77
N GLU A 31 1.92 -4.47 9.18
CA GLU A 31 3.31 -4.09 8.98
C GLU A 31 3.44 -3.07 7.85
N GLY A 32 2.49 -2.98 6.91
CA GLY A 32 2.51 -2.00 5.83
C GLY A 32 3.53 -2.28 4.73
N PHE A 33 3.63 -1.35 3.77
CA PHE A 33 4.51 -1.47 2.60
C PHE A 33 5.94 -1.09 2.94
N LEU A 34 6.90 -1.95 2.62
CA LEU A 34 8.31 -1.65 2.82
C LEU A 34 8.84 -0.77 1.68
N LEU A 35 9.48 0.35 2.03
CA LEU A 35 9.98 1.33 1.07
C LEU A 35 11.49 1.24 0.97
N ARG A 36 11.99 1.25 -0.28
CA ARG A 36 13.42 1.48 -0.51
C ARG A 36 13.76 2.95 -0.33
N ARG A 37 15.04 3.24 -0.08
CA ARG A 37 15.56 4.61 -0.17
C ARG A 37 16.26 4.85 -1.49
N TRP A 38 16.33 6.12 -1.88
CA TRP A 38 17.26 6.54 -2.92
C TRP A 38 18.70 6.29 -2.44
N SER A 39 19.47 5.53 -3.21
CA SER A 39 20.87 5.23 -2.91
C SER A 39 21.81 6.39 -3.27
N THR A 40 21.43 7.22 -4.24
CA THR A 40 22.24 8.32 -4.80
C THR A 40 21.35 9.49 -5.24
N GLY A 41 21.97 10.62 -5.62
CA GLY A 41 21.30 11.81 -6.12
C GLY A 41 20.78 12.76 -5.05
N ALA A 42 20.07 13.82 -5.47
CA ALA A 42 19.59 14.88 -4.57
C ALA A 42 18.63 14.39 -3.48
N ARG A 43 17.95 13.26 -3.72
CA ARG A 43 17.00 12.64 -2.77
C ARG A 43 17.62 11.50 -1.95
N LYS A 44 18.94 11.35 -1.99
CA LYS A 44 19.65 10.25 -1.32
C LYS A 44 19.23 10.16 0.15
N GLY A 45 18.86 8.95 0.59
CA GLY A 45 18.39 8.71 1.95
C GLY A 45 16.88 8.91 2.16
N GLU A 46 16.17 9.55 1.24
CA GLU A 46 14.71 9.68 1.31
C GLU A 46 14.02 8.36 0.91
N PRO A 47 12.84 8.07 1.48
CA PRO A 47 11.98 7.00 0.98
C PRO A 47 11.61 7.21 -0.49
N LYS A 48 11.80 6.17 -1.30
CA LYS A 48 11.34 6.13 -2.68
C LYS A 48 9.88 5.71 -2.67
N LEU A 49 9.00 6.61 -3.13
CA LEU A 49 7.55 6.41 -3.15
C LEU A 49 7.10 6.01 -4.57
N PRO A 50 6.71 4.74 -4.81
CA PRO A 50 5.99 4.38 -6.03
C PRO A 50 4.72 5.22 -6.18
N ALA A 51 4.28 5.50 -7.40
CA ALA A 51 3.11 6.35 -7.66
C ALA A 51 1.84 5.87 -6.91
N ALA A 52 1.64 4.56 -6.78
CA ALA A 52 0.53 4.01 -6.01
C ALA A 52 0.65 4.30 -4.49
N VAL A 53 1.86 4.22 -3.92
CA VAL A 53 2.09 4.58 -2.51
C VAL A 53 1.93 6.09 -2.30
N GLN A 54 2.41 6.91 -3.23
CA GLN A 54 2.20 8.36 -3.19
C GLN A 54 0.70 8.69 -3.21
N SER A 55 -0.09 8.08 -4.09
CA SER A 55 -1.55 8.23 -4.13
C SER A 55 -2.20 7.84 -2.79
N LEU A 56 -1.76 6.76 -2.16
CA LEU A 56 -2.25 6.37 -0.83
C LEU A 56 -1.90 7.41 0.24
N LEU A 57 -0.70 7.98 0.20
CA LEU A 57 -0.25 9.03 1.12
C LEU A 57 -1.06 10.31 0.93
N ASP A 58 -1.19 10.80 -0.31
CA ASP A 58 -1.91 12.03 -0.65
C ASP A 58 -3.39 11.95 -0.23
N ARG A 59 -3.95 10.73 -0.22
CA ARG A 59 -5.34 10.46 0.18
C ARG A 59 -5.52 10.12 1.67
N GLY A 60 -4.45 10.17 2.46
CA GLY A 60 -4.44 9.86 3.90
C GLY A 60 -4.77 8.39 4.23
N LEU A 61 -4.57 7.49 3.27
CA LEU A 61 -4.83 6.05 3.43
C LEU A 61 -3.69 5.35 4.16
N VAL A 62 -2.48 5.88 4.02
CA VAL A 62 -1.27 5.42 4.71
C VAL A 62 -0.51 6.60 5.29
N THR A 63 0.42 6.31 6.20
CA THR A 63 1.40 7.26 6.75
C THR A 63 2.79 6.66 6.67
N LEU A 64 3.81 7.51 6.55
CA LEU A 64 5.20 7.07 6.64
C LEU A 64 5.59 6.83 8.10
N ALA A 65 6.24 5.70 8.34
CA ALA A 65 6.75 5.28 9.64
C ALA A 65 8.16 4.72 9.50
N ASP A 66 8.84 4.55 10.64
CA ASP A 66 10.18 3.95 10.73
C ASP A 66 11.23 4.65 9.84
N LEU A 67 11.12 5.99 9.70
CA LEU A 67 12.00 6.80 8.85
C LEU A 67 13.47 6.77 9.29
N ASP A 68 13.74 6.34 10.52
CA ASP A 68 15.06 6.12 11.13
C ASP A 68 15.62 4.71 10.84
N ARG A 69 14.78 3.72 10.53
CA ARG A 69 15.18 2.32 10.31
C ARG A 69 15.76 2.12 8.93
N ARG A 70 16.50 1.03 8.69
CA ARG A 70 17.09 0.69 7.37
C ARG A 70 16.06 0.67 6.22
N TRP A 71 14.81 0.33 6.52
CA TRP A 71 13.71 0.36 5.56
C TRP A 71 12.51 1.12 6.15
N PRO A 72 12.17 2.31 5.62
CA PRO A 72 10.95 3.00 5.98
C PRO A 72 9.72 2.21 5.54
N VAL A 73 8.59 2.54 6.14
CA VAL A 73 7.35 1.81 5.89
C VAL A 73 6.20 2.78 5.63
N ALA A 74 5.34 2.48 4.67
CA ALA A 74 4.03 3.10 4.56
C ALA A 74 2.97 2.21 5.25
N ARG A 75 2.46 2.64 6.41
CA ARG A 75 1.47 1.88 7.20
C ARG A 75 0.07 2.43 6.98
N PHE A 76 -0.91 1.53 6.91
CA PHE A 76 -2.32 1.92 6.86
C PHE A 76 -2.72 2.70 8.10
N THR A 77 -3.49 3.76 7.90
CA THR A 77 -4.07 4.49 9.01
C THR A 77 -5.20 3.66 9.64
N PRO A 78 -5.38 3.70 10.98
CA PRO A 78 -6.47 2.98 11.65
C PRO A 78 -7.86 3.30 11.04
N ALA A 79 -8.07 4.57 10.68
CA ALA A 79 -9.30 5.07 10.07
C ALA A 79 -9.64 4.39 8.73
N ARG A 80 -8.67 3.81 8.02
CA ARG A 80 -8.84 3.35 6.64
C ARG A 80 -8.77 1.84 6.46
N PHE A 81 -8.79 1.07 7.56
CA PHE A 81 -9.09 -0.37 7.53
C PHE A 81 -10.47 -0.69 6.95
N ARG A 82 -11.42 0.26 6.96
CA ARG A 82 -12.76 0.06 6.35
C ARG A 82 -12.69 -0.10 4.84
N ALA A 83 -11.86 0.69 4.15
CA ALA A 83 -11.64 0.56 2.71
C ALA A 83 -10.95 -0.77 2.37
N LEU A 84 -9.97 -1.19 3.18
CA LEU A 84 -9.35 -2.52 3.07
C LEU A 84 -10.38 -3.64 3.28
N ARG A 85 -11.24 -3.54 4.29
CA ARG A 85 -12.30 -4.52 4.55
C ARG A 85 -13.31 -4.59 3.43
N ARG A 86 -13.70 -3.46 2.82
CA ARG A 86 -14.60 -3.44 1.66
C ARG A 86 -13.96 -4.07 0.43
N MET A 87 -12.71 -3.70 0.13
CA MET A 87 -11.93 -4.36 -0.92
C MET A 87 -11.82 -5.86 -0.63
N ALA A 88 -11.65 -6.24 0.64
CA ALA A 88 -11.51 -7.63 1.03
C ALA A 88 -12.81 -8.44 0.98
N ALA A 89 -13.96 -7.79 1.12
CA ALA A 89 -15.27 -8.41 0.99
C ALA A 89 -15.72 -8.53 -0.48
N ASP A 90 -15.20 -7.69 -1.37
CA ASP A 90 -15.51 -7.77 -2.80
C ASP A 90 -14.67 -8.85 -3.48
N ARG A 91 -15.28 -10.01 -3.73
CA ARG A 91 -14.62 -11.14 -4.40
C ARG A 91 -14.09 -10.79 -5.81
N ARG A 92 -14.72 -9.85 -6.53
CA ARG A 92 -14.24 -9.35 -7.84
C ARG A 92 -13.01 -8.47 -7.68
N ALA A 93 -12.84 -7.85 -6.51
CA ALA A 93 -11.60 -7.16 -6.15
C ALA A 93 -10.44 -8.13 -5.85
N PHE A 94 -10.60 -9.43 -6.02
CA PHE A 94 -9.52 -10.43 -6.01
C PHE A 94 -9.40 -11.24 -7.29
N ASP A 95 -10.41 -11.20 -8.15
CA ASP A 95 -10.33 -11.87 -9.43
C ASP A 95 -9.33 -11.11 -10.31
N VAL A 96 -8.32 -11.85 -10.77
CA VAL A 96 -7.41 -11.33 -11.80
C VAL A 96 -8.19 -11.56 -13.09
N GLU A 97 -8.91 -10.56 -13.58
CA GLU A 97 -9.36 -10.62 -14.97
C GLU A 97 -8.11 -10.81 -15.83
N SER A 98 -7.99 -12.03 -16.35
CA SER A 98 -7.06 -12.41 -17.39
C SER A 98 -7.33 -11.50 -18.57
N HIS A 99 -6.50 -10.47 -18.74
CA HIS A 99 -6.37 -9.86 -20.04
C HIS A 99 -5.72 -10.92 -20.95
N ALA A 100 -6.55 -11.47 -21.83
CA ALA A 100 -6.13 -12.16 -23.05
C ALA A 100 -5.29 -11.22 -23.94
#